data_AF-A0AAU9IY80-F1
#
_entry.id   AF-A0AAU9IY80-F1
#
_cell.length_a   1.000
_cell.length_b   1.000
_cell.length_c   1.000
_cell.angle_alpha   90.00
_cell.angle_beta   90.00
_cell.angle_gamma   90.00
#
_symmetry.space_group_name_H-M   'P 1'
#
loop_
_entity.id
_entity.type
_entity.pdbx_description
1 polymer ?
#
loop_
_entity_poly.entity_id
_entity_poly.type
_entity_poly.pdbx_seq_one_letter_code
_entity_poly.pdbx_strand_id
1 'polypeptide(L)'
;MVWILNYFLIIAYGLEFHTFPITDSPPNPRKGLIMDAIPSHNSMVGFGGYENRESIYSDIWQFNVTSNTWNALFGTNNYSPDGRYCGGGFYRYKSEEYCIWGGRSSKGVLNDIWCFHLRYFTWREIEINGNTIVNSRYKIGYTSWNETGITMFAVFGGISTDALSRDLFM
;
A
#
# COMPACT_ATOMS: atom_id res chain seq x y z
N MET A 1 -1.29 53.56 -28.15
CA MET A 1 -2.73 53.23 -28.14
C MET A 1 -2.88 52.01 -29.03
N VAL A 2 -3.07 50.77 -28.60
CA VAL A 2 -3.31 50.07 -27.32
C VAL A 2 -2.77 48.66 -27.61
N TRP A 3 -1.67 48.25 -26.98
CA TRP A 3 -1.63 47.16 -25.99
C TRP A 3 -2.63 46.01 -26.22
N ILE A 4 -2.15 44.77 -26.06
CA ILE A 4 -2.89 43.49 -26.03
C ILE A 4 -2.98 42.77 -27.38
N LEU A 5 -1.92 42.04 -27.70
CA LEU A 5 -2.04 40.58 -27.86
C LEU A 5 -0.71 39.93 -27.49
N ASN A 6 -0.23 40.33 -26.31
CA ASN A 6 0.77 39.58 -25.57
C ASN A 6 -0.01 38.59 -24.69
N TYR A 7 0.44 37.34 -24.65
CA TYR A 7 -0.04 36.24 -23.82
C TYR A 7 -1.37 35.57 -24.19
N PHE A 8 -1.31 34.58 -25.09
CA PHE A 8 -2.08 33.34 -24.93
C PHE A 8 -1.27 32.14 -25.42
N LEU A 9 -0.08 31.94 -24.85
CA LEU A 9 0.49 30.60 -24.72
C LEU A 9 -0.18 29.99 -23.49
N ILE A 10 -1.35 29.39 -23.70
CA ILE A 10 -1.90 28.43 -22.74
C ILE A 10 -0.95 27.25 -22.82
N ILE A 11 -0.01 27.16 -21.87
CA ILE A 11 0.68 25.90 -21.61
C ILE A 11 -0.40 24.99 -21.04
N ALA A 12 -1.10 24.29 -21.93
CA ALA A 12 -1.92 23.16 -21.53
C ALA A 12 -0.94 22.12 -20.97
N TYR A 13 -0.78 22.09 -19.65
CA TYR A 13 -0.14 20.99 -18.97
C TYR A 13 -1.04 19.76 -19.17
N GLY A 14 -0.80 19.03 -20.26
CA GLY A 14 -1.44 17.74 -20.49
C GLY A 14 -0.99 16.77 -19.41
N LEU A 15 -1.92 15.95 -18.92
CA LEU A 15 -1.55 14.76 -18.16
C LEU A 15 -0.91 13.77 -19.14
N GLU A 16 0.38 13.51 -18.94
CA GLU A 16 1.10 12.49 -19.70
C GLU A 16 1.09 11.16 -18.93
N PHE A 17 0.83 10.08 -19.66
CA PHE A 17 0.87 8.72 -19.13
C PHE A 17 2.10 8.03 -19.69
N HIS A 18 2.92 7.48 -18.79
CA HIS A 18 4.13 6.75 -19.12
C HIS A 18 4.04 5.32 -18.58
N THR A 19 4.52 4.35 -19.35
CA THR A 19 4.59 2.94 -18.92
C THR A 19 5.96 2.63 -18.32
N PHE A 20 5.97 2.00 -17.16
CA PHE A 20 7.17 1.65 -16.41
C PHE A 20 7.04 0.24 -15.81
N PRO A 21 8.13 -0.55 -15.72
CA PRO A 21 9.42 -0.39 -16.40
C PRO A 21 9.32 -0.68 -17.91
N ILE A 22 10.35 -0.28 -18.67
CA ILE A 22 10.35 -0.37 -20.15
C ILE A 22 10.63 -1.81 -20.63
N THR A 23 11.23 -2.65 -19.78
CA THR A 23 11.53 -4.06 -20.04
C THR A 23 11.50 -4.85 -18.72
N ASP A 24 10.95 -6.07 -18.74
CA ASP A 24 10.79 -6.96 -17.58
C ASP A 24 10.02 -6.31 -16.42
N SER A 25 8.74 -6.67 -16.26
CA SER A 25 7.83 -6.10 -15.25
C SER A 25 7.44 -7.13 -14.19
N PRO A 26 8.39 -7.68 -13.41
CA PRO A 26 7.99 -8.27 -12.14
C PRO A 26 7.35 -7.17 -11.28
N PRO A 27 6.50 -7.49 -10.30
CA PRO A 27 6.04 -8.82 -9.94
C PRO A 27 5.09 -9.49 -10.95
N ASN A 28 4.83 -10.79 -10.78
CA ASN A 28 3.78 -11.49 -11.53
C ASN A 28 2.45 -10.72 -11.54
N PRO A 29 1.67 -10.80 -12.65
CA PRO A 29 0.37 -10.14 -12.77
C PRO A 29 -0.53 -10.39 -11.56
N ARG A 30 -1.05 -9.31 -10.97
CA ARG A 30 -1.82 -9.37 -9.74
C ARG A 30 -2.77 -8.19 -9.62
N LYS A 31 -3.82 -8.38 -8.81
CA LYS A 31 -4.77 -7.36 -8.40
C LYS A 31 -4.89 -7.33 -6.88
N GLY A 32 -5.48 -6.25 -6.35
CA GLY A 32 -5.64 -6.09 -4.91
C GLY A 32 -4.31 -6.03 -4.15
N LEU A 33 -3.24 -5.60 -4.81
CA LEU A 33 -1.96 -5.33 -4.17
C LEU A 33 -2.18 -4.28 -3.07
N ILE A 34 -1.61 -4.53 -1.90
CA ILE A 34 -1.60 -3.55 -0.81
C ILE A 34 -0.33 -2.72 -1.03
N MET A 35 -0.46 -1.42 -1.27
CA MET A 35 0.66 -0.58 -1.69
C MET A 35 0.66 0.76 -0.94
N ASP A 36 1.84 1.32 -0.71
CA ASP A 36 2.02 2.70 -0.29
C ASP A 36 3.31 3.31 -0.86
N ALA A 37 3.38 4.64 -0.86
CA ALA A 37 4.58 5.37 -1.22
C ALA A 37 5.59 5.38 -0.06
N ILE A 38 6.88 5.34 -0.40
CA ILE A 38 8.00 5.53 0.53
C ILE A 38 8.80 6.75 0.06
N PRO A 39 8.37 7.97 0.42
CA PRO A 39 8.99 9.20 -0.08
C PRO A 39 10.48 9.31 0.24
N SER A 40 10.89 8.85 1.42
CA SER A 40 12.30 8.84 1.87
C SER A 40 13.23 8.03 0.98
N HIS A 41 12.70 7.06 0.23
CA HIS A 41 13.46 6.18 -0.67
C HIS A 41 13.19 6.49 -2.16
N ASN A 42 12.37 7.51 -2.46
CA ASN A 42 11.83 7.77 -3.81
C ASN A 42 11.29 6.48 -4.48
N SER A 43 10.42 5.76 -3.76
CA SER A 43 9.96 4.45 -4.18
C SER A 43 8.51 4.18 -3.77
N MET A 44 7.91 3.13 -4.33
CA MET A 44 6.65 2.55 -3.88
C MET A 44 6.90 1.13 -3.43
N VAL A 45 6.18 0.67 -2.41
CA VAL A 45 6.29 -0.70 -1.90
C VAL A 45 4.93 -1.34 -1.83
N GLY A 46 4.85 -2.61 -2.23
CA GLY A 46 3.60 -3.37 -2.23
C GLY A 46 3.79 -4.79 -1.71
N PHE A 47 2.75 -5.31 -1.04
CA PHE A 47 2.70 -6.67 -0.50
C PHE A 47 1.50 -7.44 -1.04
N GLY A 48 1.75 -8.70 -1.39
CA GLY A 48 0.74 -9.68 -1.73
C GLY A 48 -0.05 -9.33 -2.99
N GLY A 49 -1.37 -9.38 -2.90
CA GLY A 49 -2.26 -9.39 -4.05
C GLY A 49 -2.59 -10.82 -4.50
N TYR A 50 -3.39 -10.92 -5.54
CA TYR A 50 -3.83 -12.20 -6.07
C TYR A 50 -4.02 -12.16 -7.58
N GLU A 51 -3.82 -13.29 -8.23
CA GLU A 51 -4.18 -13.48 -9.64
C GLU A 51 -5.58 -14.09 -9.73
N ASN A 52 -5.79 -15.19 -9.01
CA ASN A 52 -7.03 -15.94 -8.92
C ASN A 52 -7.25 -16.44 -7.47
N ARG A 53 -8.27 -17.27 -7.21
CA ARG A 53 -8.60 -17.72 -5.84
C ARG A 53 -7.54 -18.66 -5.23
N GLU A 54 -6.74 -19.32 -6.06
CA GLU A 54 -5.71 -20.28 -5.66
C GLU A 54 -4.32 -19.63 -5.58
N SER A 55 -4.12 -18.52 -6.30
CA SER A 55 -2.87 -17.78 -6.36
C SER A 55 -2.95 -16.48 -5.56
N ILE A 56 -2.75 -16.60 -4.24
CA ILE A 56 -2.62 -15.47 -3.30
C ILE A 56 -1.13 -15.32 -2.96
N TYR A 57 -0.57 -14.14 -3.22
CA TYR A 57 0.85 -13.89 -3.01
C TYR A 57 1.14 -13.38 -1.59
N SER A 58 2.34 -13.69 -1.11
CA SER A 58 2.90 -13.27 0.19
C SER A 58 4.28 -12.59 0.03
N ASP A 59 4.60 -12.16 -1.18
CA ASP A 59 5.85 -11.48 -1.51
C ASP A 59 5.69 -9.96 -1.35
N ILE A 60 6.83 -9.28 -1.20
CA ILE A 60 6.93 -7.83 -1.11
C ILE A 60 7.86 -7.33 -2.22
N TRP A 61 7.42 -6.28 -2.89
CA TRP A 61 8.11 -5.68 -4.02
C TRP A 61 8.24 -4.19 -3.83
N GLN A 62 9.39 -3.65 -4.19
CA GLN A 62 9.66 -2.23 -4.18
C GLN A 62 9.99 -1.75 -5.58
N PHE A 63 9.26 -0.75 -6.06
CA PHE A 63 9.58 -0.05 -7.29
C PHE A 63 10.37 1.21 -6.98
N ASN A 64 11.62 1.27 -7.43
CA ASN A 64 12.45 2.46 -7.32
C ASN A 64 12.16 3.40 -8.49
N VAL A 65 11.70 4.61 -8.19
CA VAL A 65 11.29 5.59 -9.20
C VAL A 65 12.51 6.17 -9.93
N THR A 66 13.64 6.32 -9.24
CA THR A 66 14.88 6.86 -9.82
C THR A 66 15.49 5.91 -10.85
N SER A 67 15.60 4.61 -10.52
CA SER A 67 16.18 3.62 -11.41
C SER A 67 15.17 2.96 -12.34
N ASN A 68 13.87 3.20 -12.13
CA ASN A 68 12.78 2.58 -12.90
C ASN A 68 12.85 1.04 -12.87
N THR A 69 13.07 0.48 -11.68
CA THR A 69 13.24 -0.97 -11.50
C THR A 69 12.45 -1.50 -10.31
N TRP A 70 11.97 -2.73 -10.45
CA TRP A 70 11.39 -3.52 -9.37
C TRP A 70 12.47 -4.33 -8.65
N ASN A 71 12.37 -4.39 -7.32
CA ASN A 71 13.23 -5.18 -6.46
C ASN A 71 12.35 -6.01 -5.54
N ALA A 72 12.59 -7.32 -5.49
CA ALA A 72 12.00 -8.18 -4.46
C ALA A 72 12.67 -7.89 -3.12
N LEU A 73 11.88 -7.67 -2.07
CA LEU A 73 12.41 -7.56 -0.71
C LEU A 73 12.25 -8.91 -0.01
N PHE A 74 13.32 -9.42 0.60
CA PHE A 74 13.29 -10.71 1.29
C PHE A 74 13.36 -10.49 2.79
N GLY A 75 12.37 -11.04 3.51
CA GLY A 75 12.38 -11.05 4.97
C GLY A 75 13.61 -11.79 5.50
N THR A 76 14.34 -11.19 6.43
CA THR A 76 15.52 -11.81 7.06
C THR A 76 15.15 -12.70 8.24
N ASN A 77 13.91 -12.60 8.73
CA ASN A 77 13.35 -13.47 9.75
C ASN A 77 12.32 -14.46 9.18
N ASN A 78 12.24 -15.64 9.78
CA ASN A 78 11.22 -16.66 9.46
C ASN A 78 9.87 -16.36 10.13
N TYR A 79 9.46 -15.09 10.14
CA TYR A 79 8.23 -14.63 10.76
C TYR A 79 7.62 -13.55 9.88
N SER A 80 6.61 -13.90 9.09
CA SER A 80 6.01 -13.03 8.08
C SER A 80 4.49 -13.25 7.99
N PRO A 81 3.74 -12.26 7.49
CA PRO A 81 2.31 -12.41 7.28
C PRO A 81 1.99 -13.45 6.20
N ASP A 82 0.85 -14.13 6.37
CA ASP A 82 0.24 -14.91 5.29
C ASP A 82 -0.05 -14.03 4.06
N GLY A 83 0.01 -14.66 2.88
CA GLY A 83 -0.40 -14.03 1.64
C GLY A 83 -1.83 -13.51 1.69
N ARG A 84 -2.04 -12.29 1.20
CA ARG A 84 -3.32 -11.58 1.31
C ARG A 84 -3.50 -10.54 0.22
N TYR A 85 -4.74 -10.09 0.03
CA TYR A 85 -5.09 -9.05 -0.93
C TYR A 85 -6.19 -8.11 -0.42
N CYS A 86 -6.31 -6.96 -1.08
CA CYS A 86 -7.33 -5.94 -0.82
C CYS A 86 -7.39 -5.48 0.65
N GLY A 87 -6.26 -5.46 1.36
CA GLY A 87 -6.09 -4.76 2.63
C GLY A 87 -5.70 -3.30 2.42
N GLY A 88 -5.20 -2.65 3.47
CA GLY A 88 -4.68 -1.28 3.39
C GLY A 88 -3.22 -1.19 3.76
N GLY A 89 -2.50 -0.28 3.12
CA GLY A 89 -1.06 -0.05 3.31
C GLY A 89 -0.81 1.35 3.88
N PHE A 90 0.21 1.48 4.74
CA PHE A 90 0.65 2.78 5.25
C PHE A 90 2.13 2.78 5.64
N TYR A 91 2.81 3.91 5.44
CA TYR A 91 4.21 4.10 5.78
C TYR A 91 4.41 4.88 7.08
N ARG A 92 5.15 4.29 8.01
CA ARG A 92 5.53 4.91 9.29
C ARG A 92 6.88 5.60 9.16
N TYR A 93 6.86 6.90 8.89
CA TYR A 93 8.07 7.68 8.60
C TYR A 93 9.15 7.59 9.69
N LYS A 94 8.78 7.70 10.98
CA LYS A 94 9.75 7.71 12.09
C LYS A 94 10.48 6.38 12.31
N SER A 95 9.81 5.26 12.03
CA SER A 95 10.36 3.92 12.21
C SER A 95 10.86 3.29 10.91
N GLU A 96 10.67 3.96 9.76
CA GLU A 96 10.99 3.43 8.44
C GLU A 96 10.32 2.07 8.16
N GLU A 97 9.06 1.95 8.52
CA GLU A 97 8.29 0.72 8.38
C GLU A 97 7.16 0.87 7.36
N TYR A 98 7.06 -0.06 6.44
CA TYR A 98 5.88 -0.26 5.62
C TYR A 98 4.92 -1.22 6.33
N CYS A 99 3.69 -0.79 6.58
CA CYS A 99 2.71 -1.57 7.30
C CYS A 99 1.50 -1.92 6.44
N ILE A 100 0.94 -3.09 6.71
CA ILE A 100 -0.28 -3.61 6.10
C ILE A 100 -1.30 -3.92 7.17
N TRP A 101 -2.57 -3.73 6.82
CA TRP A 101 -3.69 -4.07 7.69
C TRP A 101 -4.80 -4.83 6.97
N GLY A 102 -5.31 -5.86 7.65
CA GLY A 102 -6.46 -6.63 7.22
C GLY A 102 -6.28 -7.31 5.87
N GLY A 103 -7.32 -7.26 5.04
CA GLY A 103 -7.36 -7.94 3.75
C GLY A 103 -7.95 -9.35 3.85
N ARG A 104 -7.83 -10.11 2.76
CA ARG A 104 -8.32 -11.50 2.68
C ARG A 104 -7.19 -12.44 2.30
N SER A 105 -7.06 -13.54 3.04
CA SER A 105 -6.15 -14.65 2.76
C SER A 105 -6.93 -15.92 2.43
N SER A 106 -6.20 -17.01 2.21
CA SER A 106 -6.77 -18.36 2.09
C SER A 106 -7.49 -18.82 3.38
N LYS A 107 -7.13 -18.24 4.54
CA LYS A 107 -7.71 -18.57 5.85
C LYS A 107 -8.94 -17.73 6.20
N GLY A 108 -9.26 -16.70 5.42
CA GLY A 108 -10.42 -15.84 5.65
C GLY A 108 -10.10 -14.35 5.60
N VAL A 109 -11.00 -13.54 6.17
CA VAL A 109 -10.82 -12.09 6.27
C VAL A 109 -10.03 -11.77 7.55
N LEU A 110 -9.03 -10.91 7.42
CA LEU A 110 -8.04 -10.62 8.46
C LEU A 110 -8.27 -9.22 9.09
N ASN A 111 -7.75 -9.03 10.30
CA ASN A 111 -7.75 -7.76 11.05
C ASN A 111 -6.40 -7.43 11.71
N ASP A 112 -5.37 -8.24 11.45
CA ASP A 112 -4.01 -8.09 11.96
C ASP A 112 -3.28 -6.92 11.28
N ILE A 113 -2.30 -6.35 11.99
CA ILE A 113 -1.35 -5.36 11.46
C ILE A 113 0.02 -6.01 11.40
N TRP A 114 0.66 -5.92 10.23
CA TRP A 114 2.05 -6.32 10.06
C TRP A 114 2.87 -5.15 9.55
N CYS A 115 4.09 -5.00 10.05
CA CYS A 115 5.02 -3.97 9.60
C CYS A 115 6.35 -4.59 9.18
N PHE A 116 6.83 -4.16 8.02
CA PHE A 116 8.10 -4.52 7.44
C PHE A 116 9.09 -3.37 7.60
N HIS A 117 10.16 -3.60 8.34
CA HIS A 117 11.21 -2.61 8.54
C HIS A 117 12.11 -2.51 7.31
N LEU A 118 12.11 -1.36 6.63
CA LEU A 118 12.80 -1.22 5.32
C LEU A 118 14.33 -1.26 5.42
N ARG A 119 14.89 -0.91 6.59
CA ARG A 119 16.33 -1.02 6.86
C ARG A 119 16.81 -2.43 7.22
N TYR A 120 16.06 -3.17 8.04
CA TYR A 120 16.48 -4.49 8.56
C TYR A 120 15.87 -5.66 7.79
N PHE A 121 14.92 -5.37 6.90
CA PHE A 121 14.15 -6.32 6.14
C PHE A 121 13.48 -7.37 7.04
N THR A 122 12.91 -6.95 8.16
CA THR A 122 12.23 -7.83 9.12
C THR A 122 10.75 -7.49 9.19
N TRP A 123 9.92 -8.53 9.25
CA TRP A 123 8.51 -8.40 9.57
C TRP A 123 8.28 -8.48 11.08
N ARG A 124 7.26 -7.76 11.55
CA ARG A 124 6.71 -7.92 12.89
C ARG A 124 5.20 -7.71 12.87
N GLU A 125 4.49 -8.43 13.72
CA GLU A 125 3.09 -8.20 13.99
C GLU A 125 2.95 -7.09 15.05
N ILE A 126 1.93 -6.24 14.91
CA ILE A 126 1.59 -5.21 15.89
C ILE A 126 0.31 -5.61 16.61
N GLU A 127 0.39 -5.69 17.93
CA GLU A 127 -0.79 -5.88 18.78
C GLU A 127 -1.65 -4.61 18.79
N ILE A 128 -2.93 -4.77 18.45
CA ILE A 128 -3.92 -3.71 18.53
C ILE A 128 -4.37 -3.61 19.99
N ASN A 129 -3.80 -2.67 20.73
CA ASN A 129 -4.15 -2.41 22.13
C ASN A 129 -5.42 -1.54 22.22
N GLY A 130 -6.55 -2.11 22.65
CA GLY A 130 -7.77 -1.35 22.95
C GLY A 130 -9.05 -2.18 22.91
N ASN A 131 -10.12 -1.69 23.55
CA ASN A 131 -11.47 -2.28 23.53
C ASN A 131 -12.23 -2.05 22.21
N THR A 132 -11.60 -1.40 21.22
CA THR A 132 -12.19 -1.16 19.91
C THR A 132 -12.03 -2.38 19.04
N ILE A 133 -13.08 -3.19 18.95
CA ILE A 133 -13.16 -4.32 18.01
C ILE A 133 -13.23 -3.74 16.59
N VAL A 134 -12.09 -3.59 15.93
CA VAL A 134 -12.06 -3.31 14.50
C VAL A 134 -12.30 -4.63 13.78
N ASN A 135 -13.51 -4.79 13.24
CA ASN A 135 -13.88 -6.00 12.52
C ASN A 135 -12.98 -6.22 11.31
N SER A 136 -12.61 -7.49 11.08
CA SER A 136 -11.84 -7.92 9.92
C SER A 136 -12.53 -7.51 8.63
N ARG A 137 -11.75 -6.98 7.68
CA ARG A 137 -12.30 -6.47 6.41
C ARG A 137 -11.28 -6.43 5.28
N TYR A 138 -11.81 -6.45 4.06
CA TYR A 138 -11.07 -6.31 2.81
C TYR A 138 -11.88 -5.49 1.80
N LYS A 139 -11.26 -5.09 0.69
CA LYS A 139 -11.82 -4.16 -0.31
C LYS A 139 -12.23 -2.82 0.33
N ILE A 140 -11.34 -2.31 1.19
CA ILE A 140 -11.54 -1.07 1.92
C ILE A 140 -11.16 0.15 1.06
N GLY A 141 -11.79 1.29 1.34
CA GLY A 141 -11.19 2.59 1.02
C GLY A 141 -10.23 2.98 2.14
N TYR A 142 -9.01 3.40 1.82
CA TYR A 142 -8.05 3.81 2.84
C TYR A 142 -7.19 4.99 2.37
N THR A 143 -6.63 5.71 3.34
CA THR A 143 -5.61 6.72 3.12
C THR A 143 -4.72 6.84 4.36
N SER A 144 -3.49 7.29 4.17
CA SER A 144 -2.52 7.55 5.24
C SER A 144 -1.92 8.93 5.08
N TRP A 145 -1.59 9.57 6.19
CA TRP A 145 -0.84 10.83 6.20
C TRP A 145 -0.01 10.96 7.48
N ASN A 146 0.87 11.95 7.50
CA ASN A 146 1.62 12.31 8.69
C ASN A 146 1.01 13.56 9.33
N GLU A 147 0.70 13.48 10.61
CA GLU A 147 0.21 14.61 11.41
C GLU A 147 1.12 14.78 12.62
N THR A 148 1.89 15.87 12.66
CA THR A 148 2.84 16.16 13.77
C THR A 148 3.83 15.03 14.08
N GLY A 149 4.22 14.24 13.07
CA GLY A 149 5.10 13.09 13.25
C GLY A 149 4.41 11.82 13.74
N ILE A 150 3.08 11.80 13.80
CA ILE A 150 2.27 10.60 14.00
C ILE A 150 1.76 10.16 12.63
N THR A 151 1.83 8.86 12.35
CA THR A 151 1.24 8.30 11.12
C THR A 151 -0.23 8.03 11.40
N MET A 152 -1.10 8.68 10.65
CA MET A 152 -2.54 8.48 10.67
C MET A 152 -2.92 7.52 9.55
N PHE A 153 -3.84 6.59 9.81
CA PHE A 153 -4.30 5.62 8.83
C PHE A 153 -5.82 5.50 8.90
N ALA A 154 -6.52 6.15 7.98
CA ALA A 154 -7.97 6.14 7.93
C ALA A 154 -8.48 5.05 6.99
N VAL A 155 -9.54 4.37 7.42
CA VAL A 155 -10.19 3.31 6.66
C VAL A 155 -11.70 3.49 6.68
N PHE A 156 -12.31 3.37 5.51
CA PHE A 156 -13.74 3.44 5.31
C PHE A 156 -14.28 2.19 4.63
N GLY A 157 -15.40 1.69 5.16
CA GLY A 157 -16.22 0.66 4.55
C GLY A 157 -15.50 -0.68 4.36
N GLY A 158 -15.66 -1.29 3.19
CA GLY A 158 -15.18 -2.64 2.89
C GLY A 158 -16.15 -3.75 3.33
N ILE A 159 -15.71 -4.99 3.18
CA ILE A 159 -16.51 -6.20 3.42
C ILE A 159 -15.99 -6.91 4.67
N SER A 160 -16.84 -7.07 5.67
CA SER A 160 -16.58 -7.86 6.87
C SER A 160 -17.46 -9.09 6.89
N THR A 161 -16.85 -10.29 6.94
CA THR A 161 -17.53 -11.60 7.07
C THR A 161 -18.83 -11.78 6.26
N ASP A 162 -18.96 -11.10 5.11
CA ASP A 162 -20.05 -11.09 4.11
C ASP A 162 -21.00 -9.88 4.09
N ALA A 163 -20.82 -8.88 4.97
CA ALA A 163 -21.57 -7.63 4.94
C ALA A 163 -20.71 -6.43 4.53
N LEU A 164 -21.30 -5.52 3.75
CA LEU A 164 -20.72 -4.19 3.50
C LEU A 164 -20.81 -3.35 4.78
N SER A 165 -19.68 -2.75 5.16
CA SER A 165 -19.62 -1.81 6.27
C SER A 165 -19.70 -0.36 5.76
N ARG A 166 -20.20 0.52 6.63
CA ARG A 166 -20.23 1.97 6.46
C ARG A 166 -19.34 2.70 7.48
N ASP A 167 -18.52 1.94 8.21
CA ASP A 167 -17.75 2.46 9.33
C ASP A 167 -16.53 3.20 8.81
N LEU A 168 -16.18 4.29 9.49
CA LEU A 168 -14.92 5.02 9.36
C LEU A 168 -14.14 4.83 10.66
N PHE A 169 -12.87 4.46 10.56
CA PHE A 169 -11.93 4.44 11.69
C PHE A 169 -10.58 5.01 11.27
N MET A 170 -9.81 5.48 12.25
CA MET A 170 -8.55 6.20 12.09
C MET A 170 -7.59 5.85 13.22
#